data_AF-A0A7V9B9A7-F1
#
_entry.id   AF-A0A7V9B9A7-F1
#
_cell.length_a   1.000
_cell.length_b   1.000
_cell.length_c   1.000
_cell.angle_alpha   90.00
_cell.angle_beta   90.00
_cell.angle_gamma   90.00
#
_symmetry.space_group_name_H-M   'P 1'
#
loop_
_entity.id
_entity.type
_entity.pdbx_description
1 polymer ?
#
loop_
_entity_poly.entity_id
_entity_poly.type
_entity_poly.pdbx_seq_one_letter_code
_entity_poly.pdbx_strand_id
1 'polypeptide(L)'
;MESAWPVTYSIDSSDHLTQVNEAFTAFADDNEGGTLSPDQVVGRLLWDFLTDETTKSLYRDMVQRVRRRSMPVRFKFRCDAPDLKRLLAMEIDRGEGDTVQFTITSVLEERVLSAARSAIRMSESGALLTICGWCKRVPLASGEWGEIEEAVDELGLFHSGSTLQLSHGMCPMCYDAVMGMIDDPEVGASGTVTLGGLGAT
;
A
#
# COMPACT_ATOMS: atom_id res chain seq x y z
N MET A 1 -16.94 8.25 10.11
CA MET A 1 -16.53 7.25 11.11
C MET A 1 -15.03 7.32 11.18
N GLU A 2 -14.48 7.54 12.36
CA GLU A 2 -13.03 7.52 12.56
C GLU A 2 -12.61 6.04 12.47
N SER A 3 -11.80 5.67 11.48
CA SER A 3 -11.36 4.28 11.35
C SER A 3 -10.60 3.90 12.63
N ALA A 4 -10.97 2.78 13.26
CA ALA A 4 -10.30 2.32 14.47
C ALA A 4 -8.85 1.95 14.13
N TRP A 5 -7.89 2.44 14.91
CA TRP A 5 -6.46 2.12 14.75
C TRP A 5 -5.92 1.56 16.07
N PRO A 6 -4.88 0.70 16.05
CA PRO A 6 -4.18 0.17 14.87
C PRO A 6 -4.96 -0.96 14.17
N VAL A 7 -4.70 -1.15 12.88
CA VAL A 7 -5.11 -2.37 12.16
C VAL A 7 -4.04 -3.44 12.41
N THR A 8 -4.44 -4.64 12.85
CA THR A 8 -3.50 -5.73 13.09
C THR A 8 -3.98 -7.04 12.47
N TYR A 9 -3.03 -7.81 11.95
CA TYR A 9 -3.24 -9.17 11.49
C TYR A 9 -1.96 -9.99 11.61
N SER A 10 -2.09 -11.31 11.66
CA SER A 10 -0.96 -12.22 11.83
C SER A 10 -1.02 -13.38 10.85
N ILE A 11 0.15 -13.90 10.47
CA ILE A 11 0.30 -15.11 9.67
C ILE A 11 1.06 -16.19 10.43
N ASP A 12 0.74 -17.46 10.17
CA ASP A 12 1.49 -18.62 10.69
C ASP A 12 2.78 -18.89 9.91
N SER A 13 3.47 -19.99 10.21
CA SER A 13 4.71 -20.42 9.54
C SER A 13 4.52 -20.84 8.08
N SER A 14 3.27 -21.10 7.66
CA SER A 14 2.87 -21.44 6.29
C SER A 14 2.24 -20.24 5.57
N ASP A 15 2.38 -19.03 6.11
CA ASP A 15 1.86 -17.76 5.58
C ASP A 15 0.32 -17.64 5.54
N HIS A 16 -0.40 -18.47 6.30
CA HIS A 16 -1.85 -18.37 6.41
C HIS A 16 -2.22 -17.34 7.46
N LEU A 17 -3.19 -16.48 7.14
CA LEU A 17 -3.74 -15.51 8.08
C LEU A 17 -4.42 -16.23 9.24
N THR A 18 -3.96 -16.01 10.46
CA THR A 18 -4.48 -16.67 11.66
C THR A 18 -5.38 -15.77 12.49
N GLN A 19 -5.17 -14.46 12.40
CA GLN A 19 -5.90 -13.48 13.20
C GLN A 19 -5.98 -12.15 12.45
N VAL A 20 -7.10 -11.46 12.63
CA VAL A 20 -7.33 -10.06 12.28
C VAL A 20 -8.05 -9.39 13.46
N ASN A 21 -7.87 -8.08 13.66
CA ASN A 21 -8.64 -7.34 14.67
C ASN A 21 -9.88 -6.65 14.07
N GLU A 22 -10.73 -6.07 14.93
CA GLU A 22 -11.95 -5.37 14.47
C GLU A 22 -11.64 -4.18 13.55
N ALA A 23 -10.52 -3.49 13.79
CA ALA A 23 -10.04 -2.39 12.96
C ALA A 23 -9.74 -2.84 11.52
N PHE A 24 -9.24 -4.06 11.32
CA PHE A 24 -8.99 -4.61 9.99
C PHE A 24 -10.28 -4.67 9.16
N THR A 25 -11.36 -5.20 9.73
CA THR A 25 -12.66 -5.32 9.05
C THR A 25 -13.21 -3.94 8.70
N ALA A 26 -13.21 -3.01 9.65
CA ALA A 26 -13.66 -1.64 9.42
C ALA A 26 -12.82 -0.93 8.35
N PHE A 27 -11.49 -1.13 8.36
CA PHE A 27 -10.61 -0.55 7.36
C PHE A 27 -10.81 -1.17 5.97
N ALA A 28 -11.07 -2.48 5.87
CA ALA A 28 -11.35 -3.14 4.60
C ALA A 28 -12.66 -2.61 3.98
N ASP A 29 -13.71 -2.49 4.78
CA ASP A 29 -15.00 -1.93 4.37
C ASP A 29 -14.88 -0.49 3.85
N ASP A 30 -14.04 0.33 4.49
CA ASP A 30 -13.82 1.74 4.13
C ASP A 30 -13.03 1.92 2.81
N ASN A 31 -12.25 0.93 2.34
CA ASN A 31 -11.26 1.09 1.25
C ASN A 31 -11.54 0.23 0.00
N GLU A 32 -12.80 0.18 -0.49
CA GLU A 32 -13.22 -0.53 -1.72
C GLU A 32 -13.00 -2.06 -1.73
N GLY A 33 -12.50 -2.63 -0.63
CA GLY A 33 -12.51 -4.07 -0.38
C GLY A 33 -13.92 -4.47 0.03
N GLY A 34 -14.76 -4.85 -0.93
CA GLY A 34 -16.14 -5.28 -0.65
C GLY A 34 -16.21 -6.20 0.56
N THR A 35 -17.23 -6.02 1.42
CA THR A 35 -17.33 -6.55 2.79
C THR A 35 -16.54 -7.82 3.04
N LEU A 36 -15.29 -7.67 3.51
CA LEU A 36 -14.41 -8.79 3.87
C LEU A 36 -14.68 -9.12 5.34
N SER A 37 -15.46 -10.17 5.59
CA SER A 37 -15.61 -10.66 6.96
C SER A 37 -14.33 -11.39 7.41
N PRO A 38 -14.00 -11.40 8.71
CA PRO A 38 -12.88 -12.19 9.23
C PRO A 38 -12.90 -13.66 8.78
N ASP A 39 -14.08 -14.27 8.67
CA ASP A 39 -14.27 -15.65 8.21
C ASP A 39 -13.86 -15.88 6.75
N GLN A 40 -13.85 -14.83 5.92
CA GLN A 40 -13.40 -14.90 4.53
C GLN A 40 -11.89 -14.70 4.39
N VAL A 41 -11.21 -14.27 5.46
CA VAL A 41 -9.81 -13.85 5.47
C VAL A 41 -8.95 -14.87 6.23
N VAL A 42 -9.38 -15.26 7.43
CA VAL A 42 -8.66 -16.22 8.27
C VAL A 42 -8.60 -17.60 7.57
N GLY A 43 -7.42 -18.21 7.61
CA GLY A 43 -7.13 -19.48 6.95
C GLY A 43 -6.73 -19.36 5.48
N ARG A 44 -6.68 -18.16 4.91
CA ARG A 44 -6.18 -17.93 3.55
C ARG A 44 -4.73 -17.46 3.57
N LEU A 45 -4.03 -17.66 2.45
CA LEU A 45 -2.67 -17.15 2.28
C LEU A 45 -2.69 -15.62 2.20
N LEU A 46 -1.77 -14.97 2.89
CA LEU A 46 -1.54 -13.52 2.74
C LEU A 46 -1.36 -13.12 1.26
N TRP A 47 -0.73 -14.01 0.48
CA TRP A 47 -0.42 -13.82 -0.93
C TRP A 47 -1.65 -13.69 -1.83
N ASP A 48 -2.81 -14.18 -1.40
CA ASP A 48 -4.06 -14.06 -2.14
C ASP A 48 -4.59 -12.62 -2.16
N PHE A 49 -4.15 -11.78 -1.22
CA PHE A 49 -4.62 -10.40 -1.05
C PHE A 49 -3.69 -9.37 -1.68
N LEU A 50 -2.55 -9.81 -2.24
CA LEU A 50 -1.61 -8.97 -2.96
C LEU A 50 -1.79 -9.23 -4.46
N THR A 51 -1.95 -8.17 -5.26
CA THR A 51 -2.31 -8.32 -6.69
C THR A 51 -1.08 -8.46 -7.59
N ASP A 52 0.02 -7.78 -7.30
CA ASP A 52 1.22 -7.81 -8.14
C ASP A 52 2.35 -8.69 -7.57
N GLU A 53 3.06 -9.39 -8.46
CA GLU A 53 4.11 -10.34 -8.09
C GLU A 53 5.34 -9.68 -7.46
N THR A 54 5.65 -8.44 -7.83
CA THR A 54 6.77 -7.69 -7.25
C THR A 54 6.52 -7.43 -5.77
N THR A 55 5.33 -6.92 -5.41
CA THR A 55 4.93 -6.71 -4.02
C THR A 55 4.90 -8.03 -3.25
N LYS A 56 4.37 -9.12 -3.84
CA LYS A 56 4.42 -10.44 -3.19
C LYS A 56 5.85 -10.88 -2.87
N SER A 57 6.79 -10.72 -3.81
CA SER A 57 8.19 -11.07 -3.59
C SER A 57 8.78 -10.28 -2.44
N LEU A 58 8.59 -8.96 -2.42
CA LEU A 58 9.13 -8.09 -1.37
C LEU A 58 8.53 -8.42 0.00
N TYR A 59 7.22 -8.70 0.09
CA TYR A 59 6.62 -9.14 1.35
C TYR A 59 7.17 -10.50 1.81
N ARG A 60 7.40 -11.46 0.90
CA ARG A 60 8.04 -12.73 1.26
C ARG A 60 9.41 -12.50 1.85
N ASP A 61 10.22 -11.62 1.27
CA ASP A 61 11.56 -11.31 1.77
C ASP A 61 11.51 -10.62 3.14
N MET A 62 10.58 -9.69 3.36
CA MET A 62 10.35 -9.07 4.67
C MET A 62 9.93 -10.10 5.73
N VAL A 63 8.97 -10.98 5.41
CA VAL A 63 8.51 -12.05 6.31
C VAL A 63 9.64 -13.03 6.64
N GLN A 64 10.39 -13.48 5.62
CA GLN A 64 11.52 -14.39 5.83
C GLN A 64 12.59 -13.76 6.71
N ARG A 65 12.87 -12.46 6.52
CA ARG A 65 13.80 -11.71 7.35
C ARG A 65 13.35 -11.69 8.81
N VAL A 66 12.10 -11.32 9.08
CA VAL A 66 11.53 -11.29 10.44
C VAL A 66 11.64 -12.67 11.11
N ARG A 67 11.26 -13.74 10.39
CA ARG A 67 11.37 -15.12 10.90
C ARG A 67 12.80 -15.53 11.22
N ARG A 68 13.76 -15.24 10.32
CA ARG A 68 15.15 -15.73 10.45
C ARG A 68 16.01 -14.90 11.40
N ARG A 69 15.82 -13.59 11.41
CA ARG A 69 16.71 -12.63 12.10
C ARG A 69 16.10 -12.03 13.36
N SER A 70 14.81 -12.26 13.61
CA SER A 70 14.06 -11.63 14.71
C SER A 70 14.23 -10.10 14.72
N MET A 71 14.28 -9.52 13.52
CA MET A 71 14.48 -8.08 13.33
C MET A 71 13.26 -7.52 12.60
N PRO A 72 12.54 -6.56 13.20
CA PRO A 72 11.35 -5.99 12.59
C PRO A 72 11.67 -5.23 11.30
N VAL A 73 10.63 -5.06 10.49
CA VAL A 73 10.64 -4.21 9.31
C VAL A 73 9.60 -3.11 9.50
N ARG A 74 10.03 -1.85 9.39
CA ARG A 74 9.19 -0.66 9.60
C ARG A 74 9.36 0.32 8.46
N PHE A 75 8.25 0.75 7.87
CA PHE A 75 8.23 1.76 6.81
C PHE A 75 6.90 2.51 6.77
N LYS A 76 6.89 3.65 6.08
CA LYS A 76 5.66 4.40 5.79
C LYS A 76 5.32 4.30 4.31
N PHE A 77 4.03 4.27 3.98
CA PHE A 77 3.53 4.14 2.60
C PHE A 77 2.18 4.83 2.43
N ARG A 78 1.77 5.09 1.19
CA ARG A 78 0.47 5.69 0.87
C ARG A 78 -0.62 4.64 0.67
N CYS A 79 -1.78 4.93 1.24
CA CYS A 79 -3.01 4.17 1.08
C CYS A 79 -4.18 5.15 0.86
N ASP A 80 -4.09 5.86 -0.26
CA ASP A 80 -5.07 6.87 -0.63
C ASP A 80 -6.41 6.28 -1.05
N ALA A 81 -7.47 7.06 -0.79
CA ALA A 81 -8.78 6.92 -1.40
C ALA A 81 -8.99 8.04 -2.44
N PRO A 82 -10.10 8.04 -3.22
CA PRO A 82 -10.36 9.09 -4.21
C PRO A 82 -10.31 10.52 -3.66
N ASP A 83 -10.84 10.75 -2.45
CA ASP A 83 -10.97 12.06 -1.80
C ASP A 83 -10.06 12.23 -0.55
N LEU A 84 -9.12 11.29 -0.34
CA LEU A 84 -8.28 11.22 0.84
C LEU A 84 -6.86 10.78 0.49
N LYS A 85 -5.86 11.62 0.76
CA LYS A 85 -4.45 11.20 0.78
C LYS A 85 -4.11 10.72 2.18
N ARG A 86 -3.52 9.53 2.29
CA ARG A 86 -3.22 8.91 3.59
C ARG A 86 -1.80 8.36 3.61
N LEU A 87 -1.03 8.77 4.60
CA LEU A 87 0.25 8.16 4.95
C LEU A 87 0.03 7.20 6.12
N LEU A 88 0.38 5.94 5.91
CA LEU A 88 0.32 4.88 6.90
C LEU A 88 1.74 4.47 7.30
N ALA A 89 1.89 3.93 8.51
CA ALA A 89 3.08 3.21 8.93
C ALA A 89 2.76 1.72 9.04
N MET A 90 3.64 0.89 8.49
CA MET A 90 3.65 -0.56 8.63
C MET A 90 4.76 -0.95 9.60
N GLU A 91 4.44 -1.88 10.48
CA GLU A 91 5.40 -2.65 11.27
C GLU A 91 5.14 -4.14 11.08
N ILE A 92 6.18 -4.87 10.70
CA ILE A 92 6.18 -6.32 10.54
C ILE A 92 7.18 -6.87 11.57
N ASP A 93 6.68 -7.61 12.56
CA ASP A 93 7.50 -8.15 13.65
C ASP A 93 7.09 -9.58 13.99
N ARG A 94 7.87 -10.25 14.83
CA ARG A 94 7.50 -11.55 15.40
C ARG A 94 6.26 -11.39 16.28
N GLY A 95 5.27 -12.25 16.03
CA GLY A 95 4.12 -12.40 16.89
C GLY A 95 4.33 -13.47 17.96
N GLU A 96 3.23 -13.89 18.59
CA GLU A 96 3.25 -15.01 19.54
C GLU A 96 3.59 -16.34 18.83
N GLY A 97 4.41 -17.16 19.47
CA GLY A 97 4.87 -18.43 18.90
C GLY A 97 5.69 -18.25 17.61
N ASP A 98 5.30 -18.95 16.55
CA ASP A 98 5.95 -18.91 15.23
C ASP A 98 5.21 -17.99 14.22
N THR A 99 4.40 -17.07 14.72
CA THR A 99 3.65 -16.13 13.88
C THR A 99 4.46 -14.89 13.51
N VAL A 100 4.05 -14.23 12.43
CA VAL A 100 4.51 -12.88 12.07
C VAL A 100 3.31 -11.96 12.16
N GLN A 101 3.45 -10.87 12.93
CA GLN A 101 2.41 -9.88 13.14
C GLN A 101 2.68 -8.65 12.28
N PHE A 102 1.63 -8.15 11.67
CA PHE A 102 1.58 -6.92 10.91
C PHE A 102 0.73 -5.92 11.69
N THR A 103 1.27 -4.72 11.88
CA THR A 103 0.61 -3.61 12.54
C THR A 103 0.64 -2.40 11.63
N ILE A 104 -0.53 -1.85 11.33
CA ILE A 104 -0.67 -0.65 10.51
C ILE A 104 -1.27 0.46 11.36
N THR A 105 -0.67 1.65 11.31
CA THR A 105 -1.15 2.85 11.99
C THR A 105 -1.29 4.01 11.01
N SER A 106 -2.29 4.87 11.25
CA SER A 106 -2.40 6.14 10.54
C SER A 106 -1.34 7.12 11.04
N VAL A 107 -0.61 7.73 10.10
CA VAL A 107 0.40 8.76 10.39
C VAL A 107 -0.15 10.14 10.04
N LEU A 108 -0.73 10.27 8.85
CA LEU A 108 -1.31 11.50 8.36
C LEU A 108 -2.48 11.21 7.42
N GLU A 109 -3.56 11.97 7.57
CA GLU A 109 -4.69 11.97 6.64
C GLU A 109 -4.97 13.39 6.17
N GLU A 110 -5.10 13.58 4.86
CA GLU A 110 -5.42 14.86 4.24
C GLU A 110 -6.61 14.68 3.29
N ARG A 111 -7.71 15.39 3.55
CA ARG A 111 -8.85 15.43 2.64
C ARG A 111 -8.49 16.27 1.43
N VAL A 112 -8.61 15.68 0.25
CA VAL A 112 -8.26 16.36 -1.00
C VAL A 112 -9.52 16.56 -1.82
N LEU A 113 -9.94 17.82 -1.95
CA LEU A 113 -10.98 18.23 -2.91
C LEU A 113 -10.34 18.39 -4.28
N SER A 114 -9.95 17.28 -4.88
CA SER A 114 -9.37 17.26 -6.23
C SER A 114 -10.48 17.01 -7.24
N ALA A 115 -10.94 18.08 -7.90
CA ALA A 115 -11.74 17.96 -9.12
C ALA A 115 -10.98 17.12 -10.16
N ALA A 116 -9.64 17.15 -10.10
CA ALA A 116 -8.78 16.37 -10.94
C ALA A 116 -8.99 14.86 -10.79
N ARG A 117 -8.82 14.32 -9.57
CA ARG A 117 -9.06 12.91 -9.23
C ARG A 117 -10.52 12.52 -9.49
N SER A 118 -11.45 13.42 -9.15
CA SER A 118 -12.90 13.17 -9.30
C SER A 118 -13.34 13.10 -10.76
N ALA A 119 -12.64 13.77 -11.68
CA ALA A 119 -12.96 13.73 -13.11
C ALA A 119 -12.36 12.52 -13.83
N ILE A 120 -11.38 11.83 -13.23
CA ILE A 120 -10.84 10.62 -13.81
C ILE A 120 -11.93 9.54 -13.81
N ARG A 121 -12.45 9.23 -15.00
CA ARG A 121 -13.43 8.16 -15.16
C ARG A 121 -12.70 6.84 -15.28
N MET A 122 -12.80 6.02 -14.24
CA MET A 122 -12.30 4.64 -14.26
C MET A 122 -13.16 3.76 -15.17
N SER A 123 -12.53 2.97 -16.03
CA SER A 123 -13.20 1.97 -16.88
C SER A 123 -12.26 0.82 -17.20
N GLU A 124 -12.81 -0.40 -17.26
CA GLU A 124 -12.09 -1.59 -17.71
C GLU A 124 -11.67 -1.54 -19.19
N SER A 125 -12.22 -0.61 -19.98
CA SER A 125 -11.89 -0.41 -21.40
C SER A 125 -11.10 0.88 -21.65
N GLY A 126 -10.62 1.54 -20.58
CA GLY A 126 -9.84 2.77 -20.66
C GLY A 126 -8.38 2.57 -21.05
N ALA A 127 -7.64 3.65 -21.27
CA ALA A 127 -6.19 3.58 -21.45
C ALA A 127 -5.53 3.12 -20.14
N LEU A 128 -4.58 2.20 -20.24
CA LEU A 128 -3.91 1.63 -19.07
C LEU A 128 -2.89 2.62 -18.50
N LEU A 129 -3.08 3.03 -17.25
CA LEU A 129 -2.14 3.84 -16.49
C LEU A 129 -1.64 3.04 -15.29
N THR A 130 -0.32 2.83 -15.21
CA THR A 130 0.28 2.14 -14.07
C THR A 130 0.51 3.11 -12.92
N ILE A 131 -0.06 2.80 -11.76
CA ILE A 131 0.15 3.53 -10.51
C ILE A 131 1.02 2.71 -9.55
N CYS A 132 1.97 3.38 -8.88
CA CYS A 132 2.75 2.71 -7.86
C CYS A 132 1.87 2.37 -6.64
N GLY A 133 1.79 1.09 -6.26
CA GLY A 133 0.96 0.64 -5.14
C GLY A 133 1.33 1.27 -3.79
N TRP A 134 2.57 1.76 -3.64
CA TRP A 134 3.14 2.23 -2.38
C TRP A 134 3.24 3.75 -2.27
N CYS A 135 3.71 4.45 -3.30
CA CYS A 135 3.78 5.93 -3.29
C CYS A 135 2.64 6.61 -4.06
N LYS A 136 1.80 5.85 -4.78
CA LYS A 136 0.71 6.32 -5.63
C LYS A 136 1.10 7.27 -6.76
N ARG A 137 2.40 7.41 -7.05
CA ARG A 137 2.89 8.12 -8.24
C ARG A 137 2.66 7.32 -9.51
N VAL A 138 2.57 8.02 -10.63
CA VAL A 138 2.39 7.49 -11.99
C VAL A 138 3.51 7.99 -12.91
N PRO A 139 3.83 7.27 -13.99
CA PRO A 139 4.80 7.77 -14.97
C PRO A 139 4.27 8.99 -15.72
N LEU A 140 5.11 10.02 -15.83
CA LEU A 140 4.87 11.24 -16.60
C LEU A 140 5.45 11.12 -18.02
N ALA A 141 5.09 12.05 -18.92
CA ALA A 141 5.62 12.06 -20.28
C ALA A 141 7.13 12.31 -20.32
N SER A 142 7.67 12.99 -19.30
CA SER A 142 9.11 13.19 -19.11
C SER A 142 9.89 11.89 -18.82
N GLY A 143 9.20 10.80 -18.46
CA GLY A 143 9.80 9.56 -17.95
C GLY A 143 10.01 9.56 -16.44
N GLU A 144 9.73 10.67 -15.76
CA GLU A 144 9.73 10.74 -14.28
C GLU A 144 8.44 10.16 -13.69
N TRP A 145 8.41 9.99 -12.37
CA TRP A 145 7.22 9.56 -11.64
C TRP A 145 6.68 10.72 -10.80
N GLY A 146 5.45 11.15 -11.06
CA GLY A 146 4.80 12.29 -10.42
C GLY A 146 3.43 11.96 -9.83
N GLU A 147 2.77 12.95 -9.24
CA GLU A 147 1.39 12.79 -8.79
C GLU A 147 0.43 12.58 -9.98
N ILE A 148 -0.71 11.92 -9.73
CA ILE A 148 -1.69 11.67 -10.78
C ILE A 148 -2.27 12.97 -11.34
N GLU A 149 -2.40 14.01 -10.52
CA GLU A 149 -2.85 15.32 -10.95
C GLU A 149 -1.92 15.92 -12.03
N GLU A 150 -0.60 15.82 -11.84
CA GLU A 150 0.41 16.27 -12.81
C GLU A 150 0.27 15.51 -14.14
N ALA A 151 0.10 14.18 -14.06
CA ALA A 151 -0.08 13.36 -15.24
C ALA A 151 -1.37 13.71 -16.01
N VAL A 152 -2.47 14.01 -15.31
CA VAL A 152 -3.74 14.35 -15.97
C VAL A 152 -3.65 15.72 -16.66
N ASP A 153 -2.95 16.68 -16.06
CA ASP A 153 -2.67 17.99 -16.66
C ASP A 153 -1.76 17.86 -17.91
N GLU A 154 -0.66 17.11 -17.83
CA GLU A 154 0.26 16.90 -18.96
C GLU A 154 -0.37 16.12 -20.11
N LEU A 155 -1.16 15.08 -19.79
CA LEU A 155 -1.76 14.19 -20.78
C LEU A 155 -3.06 14.73 -21.38
N GLY A 156 -3.52 15.91 -20.95
CA GLY A 156 -4.74 16.56 -21.48
C GLY A 156 -6.03 15.77 -21.22
N LEU A 157 -6.04 14.93 -20.19
CA LEU A 157 -7.11 13.95 -19.94
C LEU A 157 -8.42 14.58 -19.43
N PHE A 158 -8.42 15.85 -19.03
CA PHE A 158 -9.65 16.60 -18.70
C PHE A 158 -10.51 16.98 -19.90
N HIS A 159 -9.90 17.15 -21.07
CA HIS A 159 -10.58 17.72 -22.24
C HIS A 159 -11.20 16.65 -23.14
N SER A 160 -10.82 15.39 -22.93
CA SER A 160 -11.26 14.24 -23.71
C SER A 160 -12.05 13.36 -22.76
N GLY A 161 -13.23 12.87 -23.13
CA GLY A 161 -14.01 11.90 -22.34
C GLY A 161 -13.34 10.52 -22.17
N SER A 162 -12.01 10.51 -22.08
CA SER A 162 -11.14 9.36 -21.92
C SER A 162 -11.35 8.74 -20.57
N THR A 163 -11.58 7.44 -20.57
CA THR A 163 -11.56 6.63 -19.37
C THR A 163 -10.17 6.05 -19.18
N LEU A 164 -9.76 5.87 -17.93
CA LEU A 164 -8.49 5.23 -17.57
C LEU A 164 -8.76 3.89 -16.90
N GLN A 165 -7.87 2.94 -17.13
CA GLN A 165 -7.78 1.72 -16.35
C GLN A 165 -6.51 1.83 -15.48
N LEU A 166 -6.64 1.72 -14.16
CA LEU A 166 -5.48 1.71 -13.27
C LEU A 166 -4.94 0.29 -13.13
N SER A 167 -3.70 0.07 -13.53
CA SER A 167 -2.92 -1.10 -13.11
C SER A 167 -2.03 -0.73 -11.93
N HIS A 168 -1.89 -1.62 -10.97
CA HIS A 168 -0.95 -1.45 -9.87
C HIS A 168 0.43 -2.01 -10.25
N GLY A 169 1.48 -1.26 -9.95
CA GLY A 169 2.87 -1.67 -10.11
C GLY A 169 3.77 -1.05 -9.05
N MET A 170 5.09 -1.07 -9.28
CA MET A 170 6.06 -0.47 -8.37
C MET A 170 7.03 0.42 -9.15
N CYS A 171 7.21 1.66 -8.68
CA CYS A 171 8.21 2.55 -9.27
C CYS A 171 9.63 2.17 -8.81
N PRO A 172 10.67 2.47 -9.59
CA PRO A 172 12.06 2.16 -9.23
C PRO A 172 12.47 2.71 -7.86
N MET A 173 12.07 3.94 -7.53
CA MET A 173 12.39 4.56 -6.24
C MET A 173 11.83 3.76 -5.05
N CYS A 174 10.58 3.27 -5.15
CA CYS A 174 10.01 2.47 -4.07
C CYS A 174 10.65 1.08 -4.00
N TYR A 175 10.95 0.48 -5.16
CA TYR A 175 11.63 -0.81 -5.21
C TYR A 175 13.01 -0.72 -4.52
N ASP A 176 13.84 0.24 -4.90
CA ASP A 176 15.19 0.42 -4.34
C ASP A 176 15.14 0.70 -2.84
N ALA A 177 14.19 1.54 -2.39
CA ALA A 177 14.02 1.85 -0.97
C ALA A 177 13.61 0.62 -0.15
N VAL A 178 12.69 -0.21 -0.66
CA VAL A 178 12.26 -1.44 0.03
C VAL A 178 13.38 -2.48 0.02
N MET A 179 14.09 -2.65 -1.09
CA MET A 179 15.24 -3.55 -1.17
C MET A 179 16.35 -3.14 -0.21
N GLY A 180 16.72 -1.86 -0.17
CA GLY A 180 17.71 -1.36 0.79
C GLY A 180 17.29 -1.59 2.24
N MET A 181 16.00 -1.45 2.55
CA MET A 181 15.44 -1.75 3.87
C MET A 181 15.50 -3.25 4.22
N ILE A 182 15.27 -4.13 3.24
CA ILE A 182 15.36 -5.60 3.41
C ILE A 182 16.81 -6.03 3.62
N ASP A 183 17.74 -5.42 2.89
CA ASP A 183 19.16 -5.76 2.91
C ASP A 183 19.87 -5.23 4.16
N ASP A 184 19.49 -4.05 4.66
CA ASP A 184 20.08 -3.42 5.84
C ASP A 184 19.23 -3.64 7.10
N PRO A 185 19.73 -4.39 8.11
CA PRO A 185 19.04 -4.61 9.38
C PRO A 185 18.61 -3.34 10.12
N GLU A 186 19.50 -2.36 10.19
CA GLU A 186 19.31 -1.15 10.98
C GLU A 186 18.30 -0.22 10.30
N VAL A 187 18.42 -0.05 8.98
CA VAL A 187 17.45 0.72 8.20
C VAL A 187 16.06 0.11 8.33
N GLY A 188 15.94 -1.20 8.16
CA GLY A 188 14.66 -1.91 8.29
C GLY A 188 14.02 -1.80 9.66
N ALA A 189 14.79 -1.78 10.74
CA ALA A 189 14.24 -1.62 12.08
C ALA A 189 13.88 -0.17 12.44
N SER A 190 14.47 0.82 11.75
CA SER A 190 14.42 2.23 12.14
C SER A 190 13.07 2.93 11.93
N GLY A 191 12.23 2.48 10.98
CA GLY A 191 10.99 3.18 10.61
C GLY A 191 11.18 4.51 9.88
N THR A 192 12.41 4.80 9.42
CA THR A 192 12.76 6.05 8.74
C THR A 192 12.34 6.07 7.26
N VAL A 193 12.25 4.89 6.63
CA VAL A 193 11.86 4.76 5.22
C VAL A 193 10.42 5.23 5.01
N THR A 194 10.22 6.14 4.05
CA THR A 194 8.91 6.69 3.69
C THR A 194 8.72 6.64 2.18
N LEU A 195 7.68 5.93 1.75
CA LEU A 195 7.37 5.63 0.35
C LEU A 195 6.22 6.52 -0.09
N GLY A 196 6.55 7.62 -0.77
CA GLY A 196 5.58 8.64 -1.16
C GLY A 196 5.12 9.51 -0.01
N GLY A 197 6.05 10.20 0.67
CA GLY A 197 5.72 11.10 1.77
C GLY A 197 4.68 12.16 1.37
N LEU A 198 3.77 12.43 2.31
CA LEU A 198 2.85 13.56 2.24
C LEU A 198 3.53 14.74 2.94
N GLY A 199 4.19 15.61 2.18
CA GLY A 199 4.93 16.75 2.70
C GLY A 199 4.94 17.86 1.66
N ALA A 200 4.56 19.06 2.11
CA ALA A 200 4.42 20.25 1.30
C ALA A 200 5.71 20.57 0.52
N THR A 201 5.59 20.75 -0.80
CA THR A 201 6.42 21.73 -1.48
C THR A 201 6.14 23.12 -0.90
#